data_AF-A0A0N1I0L4-F1
#
_entry.id   AF-A0A0N1I0L4-F1
#
_cell.length_a   1.000
_cell.length_b   1.000
_cell.length_c   1.000
_cell.angle_alpha   90.00
_cell.angle_beta   90.00
_cell.angle_gamma   90.00
#
_symmetry.space_group_name_H-M   'P 1'
#
loop_
_entity.id
_entity.type
_entity.pdbx_description
1 polymer ?
#
loop_
_entity_poly.entity_id
_entity_poly.type
_entity_poly.pdbx_seq_one_letter_code
_entity_poly.pdbx_strand_id
1 'polypeptide(L)'
;MADQPHDRKPTPVNFDTHSRSQQTTSRNLFFAASLISAISIPIHILATLNLGINIHSPHLPTALDGPSDIRLRSVERATRVAFNYVNVGLFISAVMQHRWAQTNGPQTPHDKAVLLGTLLGGGIVGAQFWRINVYPPLGCLWIAPGLAALGWALAE
;
A
#
# COMPACT_ATOMS: atom_id res chain seq x y z
N MET A 1 -23.35 -34.19 -59.02
CA MET A 1 -22.93 -32.83 -58.63
C MET A 1 -22.28 -32.99 -57.26
N ALA A 2 -20.94 -33.06 -57.22
CA ALA A 2 -20.20 -33.43 -56.02
C ALA A 2 -19.93 -32.17 -55.18
N ASP A 3 -20.35 -32.22 -53.92
CA ASP A 3 -20.19 -31.18 -52.92
C ASP A 3 -18.70 -31.08 -52.53
N GLN A 4 -18.05 -29.94 -52.79
CA GLN A 4 -16.65 -29.77 -52.40
C GLN A 4 -16.55 -29.46 -50.90
N PRO A 5 -15.71 -30.17 -50.14
CA PRO A 5 -15.52 -29.89 -48.73
C PRO A 5 -14.78 -28.55 -48.56
N HIS A 6 -15.46 -27.58 -47.95
CA HIS A 6 -14.85 -26.32 -47.53
C HIS A 6 -13.77 -26.59 -46.47
N ASP A 7 -12.51 -26.52 -46.91
CA ASP A 7 -11.32 -26.53 -46.08
C ASP A 7 -11.31 -25.27 -45.19
N ARG A 8 -11.85 -25.39 -43.97
CA ARG A 8 -11.80 -24.32 -42.98
C ARG A 8 -10.38 -24.26 -42.43
N LYS A 9 -9.58 -23.32 -42.94
CA LYS A 9 -8.29 -22.96 -42.34
C LYS A 9 -8.49 -22.68 -40.84
N PRO A 10 -7.70 -23.29 -39.95
CA PRO A 10 -7.78 -23.03 -38.53
C PRO A 10 -7.47 -21.55 -38.27
N THR A 11 -8.39 -20.85 -37.61
CA THR A 11 -8.16 -19.49 -37.13
C THR A 11 -7.00 -19.49 -36.13
N PRO A 12 -6.00 -18.61 -36.27
CA PRO A 12 -4.87 -18.55 -35.34
C PRO A 12 -5.38 -18.19 -33.94
N VAL A 13 -4.97 -19.00 -32.96
CA VAL A 13 -5.23 -18.73 -31.54
C VAL A 13 -4.44 -17.48 -31.15
N ASN A 14 -5.15 -16.42 -30.76
CA ASN A 14 -4.57 -15.11 -30.48
C ASN A 14 -4.04 -15.02 -29.04
N PHE A 15 -2.82 -15.52 -28.83
CA PHE A 15 -2.12 -15.49 -27.54
C PHE A 15 -1.85 -14.06 -26.99
N ASP A 16 -1.92 -13.02 -27.83
CA ASP A 16 -1.61 -11.63 -27.44
C ASP A 16 -2.67 -10.97 -26.55
N THR A 17 -3.88 -11.52 -26.52
CA THR A 17 -4.99 -10.95 -25.74
C THR A 17 -4.80 -11.17 -24.24
N HIS A 18 -4.29 -12.33 -23.85
CA HIS A 18 -4.09 -12.68 -22.44
C HIS A 18 -2.97 -11.84 -21.81
N SER A 19 -1.82 -11.71 -22.47
CA SER A 19 -0.68 -10.95 -21.97
C SER A 19 -0.99 -9.45 -21.80
N ARG A 20 -1.68 -8.84 -22.77
CA ARG A 20 -2.14 -7.44 -22.67
C ARG A 20 -3.11 -7.20 -21.52
N SER A 21 -4.00 -8.16 -21.26
CA SER A 21 -4.97 -8.07 -20.16
C SER A 21 -4.29 -8.11 -18.78
N GLN A 22 -3.29 -8.98 -18.61
CA GLN A 22 -2.52 -9.09 -17.37
C GLN A 22 -1.67 -7.83 -17.13
N GLN A 23 -1.01 -7.32 -18.17
CA GLN A 23 -0.22 -6.09 -18.08
C GLN A 23 -1.08 -4.88 -17.68
N THR A 24 -2.27 -4.75 -18.27
CA THR A 24 -3.23 -3.69 -17.91
C THR A 24 -3.69 -3.82 -16.46
N THR A 25 -3.98 -5.04 -16.02
CA THR A 25 -4.40 -5.33 -14.65
C THR A 25 -3.30 -4.99 -13.64
N SER A 26 -2.08 -5.44 -13.90
CA SER A 26 -0.90 -5.14 -13.08
C SER A 26 -0.70 -3.63 -12.90
N ARG A 27 -0.70 -2.89 -14.01
CA ARG A 27 -0.59 -1.42 -13.99
C ARG A 27 -1.69 -0.77 -13.16
N ASN A 28 -2.94 -1.21 -13.30
CA ASN A 28 -4.06 -0.66 -12.54
C ASN A 28 -3.91 -0.94 -11.04
N LEU A 29 -3.42 -2.11 -10.65
CA LEU A 29 -3.17 -2.45 -9.25
C LEU A 29 -2.09 -1.54 -8.63
N PHE A 30 -0.97 -1.33 -9.32
CA PHE A 30 0.06 -0.39 -8.87
C PHE A 30 -0.45 1.05 -8.79
N PHE A 31 -1.27 1.48 -9.75
CA PHE A 31 -1.85 2.81 -9.74
C PHE A 31 -2.84 3.00 -8.58
N ALA A 32 -3.72 2.01 -8.33
CA ALA A 32 -4.63 2.04 -7.20
C ALA A 32 -3.87 2.06 -5.86
N ALA A 33 -2.82 1.26 -5.76
CA ALA A 33 -1.97 1.20 -4.58
C ALA A 33 -1.26 2.55 -4.32
N SER A 34 -0.75 3.20 -5.38
CA SER A 34 -0.21 4.56 -5.35
C SER A 34 -1.23 5.58 -4.84
N LEU A 35 -2.47 5.54 -5.34
CA LEU A 35 -3.55 6.42 -4.90
C LEU A 35 -3.89 6.23 -3.42
N ILE A 36 -3.98 5.00 -2.95
CA ILE A 36 -4.26 4.71 -1.53
C ILE A 36 -3.16 5.30 -0.65
N SER A 37 -1.89 5.10 -1.01
CA SER A 37 -0.76 5.69 -0.28
C SER A 37 -0.81 7.22 -0.28
N ALA A 38 -1.12 7.84 -1.44
CA ALA A 38 -1.19 9.29 -1.57
C ALA A 38 -2.35 9.90 -0.76
N ILE A 39 -3.55 9.33 -0.84
CA ILE A 39 -4.75 9.79 -0.12
C ILE A 39 -4.61 9.57 1.40
N SER A 40 -3.83 8.58 1.82
CA SER A 40 -3.55 8.36 3.24
C SER A 40 -2.81 9.52 3.89
N ILE A 41 -2.01 10.29 3.15
CA ILE A 41 -1.27 11.45 3.68
C ILE A 41 -2.20 12.55 4.22
N PRO A 42 -3.12 13.12 3.42
CA PRO A 42 -4.05 14.13 3.92
C PRO A 42 -4.98 13.58 5.00
N ILE A 43 -5.34 12.29 4.97
CA ILE A 43 -6.11 11.66 6.05
C ILE A 43 -5.32 11.70 7.37
N HIS A 44 -4.02 11.36 7.36
CA HIS A 44 -3.17 11.45 8.55
C HIS A 44 -2.97 12.90 9.04
N ILE A 45 -2.81 13.85 8.11
CA ILE A 45 -2.69 15.27 8.46
C ILE A 45 -4.00 15.76 9.10
N LEU A 46 -5.15 15.43 8.53
CA LEU A 46 -6.44 15.81 9.09
C LEU A 46 -6.72 15.11 10.42
N ALA A 47 -6.34 13.85 10.59
CA ALA A 47 -6.46 13.13 11.85
C ALA A 47 -5.60 13.77 12.95
N THR A 48 -4.41 14.29 12.62
CA THR A 48 -3.53 14.98 13.57
C THR A 48 -3.94 16.43 13.84
N LEU A 49 -4.61 17.10 12.89
CA LEU A 49 -5.10 18.47 13.03
C LEU A 49 -6.50 18.58 13.67
N ASN A 50 -7.46 17.75 13.26
CA ASN A 50 -8.88 17.86 13.68
C ASN A 50 -9.26 16.98 14.87
N LEU A 51 -8.60 15.84 15.06
CA LEU A 51 -9.03 14.86 16.06
C LEU A 51 -8.15 14.81 17.30
N GLY A 52 -7.12 15.68 17.36
CA GLY A 52 -6.19 15.83 18.47
C GLY A 52 -6.04 14.54 19.22
N ILE A 53 -5.52 13.48 18.53
CA ILE A 53 -5.58 12.07 18.97
C ILE A 53 -5.54 12.07 20.48
N ASN A 54 -6.72 11.91 21.09
CA ASN A 54 -6.84 11.81 22.53
C ASN A 54 -6.16 10.49 22.83
N ILE A 55 -4.85 10.56 23.12
CA ILE A 55 -4.04 9.44 23.58
C ILE A 55 -4.44 9.15 25.05
N HIS A 56 -5.74 9.20 25.33
CA HIS A 56 -6.38 8.51 26.42
C HIS A 56 -6.57 7.06 25.98
N SER A 57 -5.47 6.39 25.64
CA SER A 57 -5.45 4.96 25.82
C SER A 57 -5.44 4.74 27.33
N PRO A 58 -6.45 4.08 27.93
CA PRO A 58 -6.41 3.69 29.34
C PRO A 58 -5.26 2.71 29.65
N HIS A 59 -4.50 2.32 28.63
CA HIS A 59 -3.36 1.41 28.67
C HIS A 59 -2.04 2.06 28.26
N LEU A 60 -1.94 3.40 28.23
CA LEU A 60 -0.62 4.03 28.11
C LEU A 60 0.23 3.51 29.29
N PRO A 61 1.34 2.82 29.04
CA PRO A 61 2.16 2.31 30.13
C PRO A 61 2.56 3.50 31.00
N THR A 62 2.47 3.32 32.30
CA THR A 62 2.97 4.21 33.35
C THR A 62 4.48 4.48 33.25
N ALA A 63 5.15 4.06 32.17
CA ALA A 63 6.59 4.09 31.91
C ALA A 63 7.20 5.49 31.78
N LEU A 64 6.41 6.56 31.90
CA LEU A 64 6.90 7.92 32.07
C LEU A 64 6.51 8.39 33.48
N ASP A 65 7.45 8.25 34.41
CA ASP A 65 7.38 8.87 35.73
C ASP A 65 7.36 10.40 35.56
N GLY A 66 6.26 11.02 35.97
CA GLY A 66 6.09 12.46 35.90
C GLY A 66 4.63 12.92 35.93
N PRO A 67 4.40 14.24 36.10
CA PRO A 67 3.08 14.85 36.03
C PRO A 67 2.33 14.45 34.74
N SER A 68 1.04 14.12 34.87
CA SER A 68 0.22 13.60 33.76
C SER A 68 0.17 14.54 32.54
N ASP A 69 0.26 15.85 32.76
CA ASP A 69 0.26 16.89 31.73
C ASP A 69 1.58 16.92 30.93
N ILE A 70 2.72 16.70 31.59
CA ILE A 70 4.02 16.57 30.91
C ILE A 70 4.05 15.28 30.08
N ARG A 71 3.56 14.17 30.64
CA ARG A 71 3.49 12.89 29.92
C ARG A 71 2.63 12.99 28.67
N LEU A 72 1.41 13.53 28.77
CA LEU A 72 0.50 13.68 27.64
C LEU A 72 1.09 14.53 26.52
N ARG A 73 1.71 15.67 26.86
CA ARG A 73 2.37 16.55 25.88
C ARG A 73 3.56 15.87 25.18
N SER A 74 4.35 15.09 25.91
CA SER A 74 5.48 14.34 25.34
C SER A 74 5.01 13.26 24.36
N VAL A 75 3.97 12.52 24.72
CA VAL A 75 3.40 11.48 23.84
C VAL A 75 2.79 12.14 22.60
N GLU A 76 2.04 13.24 22.74
CA GLU A 76 1.50 13.99 21.61
C GLU A 76 2.61 14.43 20.63
N ARG A 77 3.70 15.02 21.14
CA ARG A 77 4.84 15.43 20.32
C ARG A 77 5.51 14.26 19.61
N ALA A 78 5.76 13.17 20.34
CA ALA A 78 6.35 11.95 19.76
C ALA A 78 5.46 11.36 18.66
N THR A 79 4.15 11.31 18.89
CA THR A 79 3.16 10.88 17.92
C THR A 79 3.16 11.76 16.67
N ARG A 80 3.19 13.09 16.81
CA ARG A 80 3.29 14.01 15.66
C ARG A 80 4.56 13.76 14.83
N VAL A 81 5.71 13.58 15.47
CA VAL A 81 6.97 13.27 14.78
C VAL A 81 6.87 11.93 14.05
N ALA A 82 6.31 10.90 14.68
CA ALA A 82 6.10 9.60 14.07
C ALA A 82 5.17 9.68 12.84
N PHE A 83 4.06 10.42 12.94
CA PHE A 83 3.16 10.63 11.80
C PHE A 83 3.82 11.38 10.65
N ASN A 84 4.64 12.39 10.93
CA ASN A 84 5.40 13.09 9.89
C ASN A 84 6.35 12.14 9.16
N TYR A 85 7.05 11.27 9.90
CA TYR A 85 7.91 10.27 9.30
C TYR A 85 7.12 9.26 8.43
N VAL A 86 5.97 8.79 8.93
CA VAL A 86 5.06 7.91 8.18
C VAL A 86 4.57 8.60 6.90
N ASN A 87 4.21 9.88 6.95
CA ASN A 87 3.76 10.63 5.77
C ASN A 87 4.85 10.70 4.69
N VAL A 88 6.11 10.89 5.08
CA VAL A 88 7.24 10.82 4.14
C VAL A 88 7.36 9.42 3.53
N GLY A 89 7.24 8.38 4.37
CA GLY A 89 7.23 6.99 3.89
C GLY A 89 6.10 6.69 2.91
N LEU A 90 4.88 7.18 3.19
CA LEU A 90 3.71 7.05 2.32
C LEU A 90 3.90 7.80 1.00
N PHE A 91 4.51 8.99 1.04
CA PHE A 91 4.84 9.74 -0.17
C PHE A 91 5.82 8.98 -1.06
N ILE A 92 6.92 8.48 -0.48
CA ILE A 92 7.90 7.65 -1.20
C ILE A 92 7.22 6.42 -1.79
N SER A 93 6.38 5.74 -0.98
CA SER A 93 5.63 4.57 -1.41
C SER A 93 4.71 4.89 -2.58
N ALA A 94 3.97 6.00 -2.53
CA ALA A 94 3.08 6.44 -3.61
C ALA A 94 3.85 6.70 -4.92
N VAL A 95 5.01 7.38 -4.83
CA VAL A 95 5.88 7.65 -5.98
C VAL A 95 6.42 6.35 -6.57
N MET A 96 6.90 5.43 -5.74
CA MET A 96 7.44 4.14 -6.21
C MET A 96 6.37 3.29 -6.89
N GLN A 97 5.18 3.19 -6.29
CA GLN A 97 4.06 2.47 -6.88
C GLN A 97 3.59 3.10 -8.19
N HIS A 98 3.60 4.45 -8.29
CA HIS A 98 3.30 5.13 -9.55
C HIS A 98 4.33 4.80 -10.64
N ARG A 99 5.62 4.78 -10.29
CA ARG A 99 6.69 4.37 -11.22
C ARG A 99 6.49 2.93 -11.67
N TRP A 100 6.17 2.00 -10.75
CA TRP A 100 5.89 0.61 -11.10
C TRP A 100 4.65 0.44 -11.98
N ALA A 101 3.64 1.30 -11.85
CA ALA A 101 2.51 1.32 -12.78
C ALA A 101 2.93 1.66 -14.22
N GLN A 102 4.00 2.45 -14.39
CA GLN A 102 4.53 2.82 -15.70
C GLN A 102 5.50 1.78 -16.26
N THR A 103 6.28 1.13 -15.40
CA THR A 103 7.29 0.14 -15.79
C THR A 103 6.79 -1.31 -15.77
N ASN A 104 5.52 -1.55 -15.44
CA ASN A 104 4.96 -2.88 -15.19
C ASN A 104 5.69 -3.63 -14.07
N GLY A 105 5.89 -2.95 -12.94
CA GLY A 105 6.44 -3.54 -11.72
C GLY A 105 7.88 -3.15 -11.39
N PRO A 106 8.40 -3.67 -10.26
CA PRO A 106 9.77 -3.45 -9.79
C PRO A 106 10.81 -4.02 -10.76
N GLN A 107 11.70 -3.17 -11.27
CA GLN A 107 12.67 -3.58 -12.30
C GLN A 107 14.02 -3.98 -11.69
N THR A 108 14.44 -3.30 -10.61
CA THR A 108 15.75 -3.54 -9.99
C THR A 108 15.63 -4.36 -8.70
N PRO A 109 16.72 -5.03 -8.25
CA PRO A 109 16.74 -5.70 -6.95
C PRO A 109 16.41 -4.76 -5.79
N HIS A 110 16.79 -3.49 -5.89
CA HIS A 110 16.47 -2.47 -4.91
C HIS A 110 14.97 -2.15 -4.88
N ASP A 111 14.32 -2.06 -6.04
CA ASP A 111 12.86 -1.86 -6.10
C ASP A 111 12.11 -3.04 -5.48
N LYS A 112 12.56 -4.27 -5.78
CA LYS A 112 12.00 -5.50 -5.19
C LYS A 112 12.17 -5.50 -3.67
N ALA A 113 13.35 -5.11 -3.17
CA ALA A 113 13.61 -4.97 -1.75
C ALA A 113 12.72 -3.91 -1.08
N VAL A 114 12.45 -2.79 -1.75
CA VAL A 114 11.51 -1.76 -1.26
C VAL A 114 10.09 -2.32 -1.15
N LEU A 115 9.60 -3.05 -2.15
CA LEU A 115 8.28 -3.67 -2.10
C LEU A 115 8.18 -4.70 -0.97
N LEU A 116 9.15 -5.61 -0.86
CA LEU A 116 9.20 -6.62 0.20
C LEU A 116 9.33 -5.98 1.58
N GLY A 117 10.17 -4.95 1.74
CA GLY A 117 10.30 -4.19 2.98
C GLY A 117 9.00 -3.50 3.37
N THR A 118 8.27 -2.96 2.40
CA THR A 118 6.95 -2.33 2.63
C THR A 118 5.92 -3.37 3.07
N LEU A 119 5.90 -4.55 2.45
CA LEU A 119 5.02 -5.67 2.85
C LEU A 119 5.33 -6.16 4.27
N LEU A 120 6.61 -6.36 4.60
CA LEU A 120 7.02 -6.82 5.93
C LEU A 120 6.74 -5.78 7.00
N GLY A 121 7.13 -4.52 6.77
CA GLY A 121 6.88 -3.42 7.69
C GLY A 121 5.38 -3.18 7.90
N GLY A 122 4.61 -3.16 6.81
CA GLY A 122 3.15 -3.06 6.83
C GLY A 122 2.49 -4.23 7.53
N GLY A 123 2.97 -5.46 7.31
CA GLY A 123 2.52 -6.67 8.00
C GLY A 123 2.72 -6.59 9.52
N ILE A 124 3.93 -6.25 9.97
CA ILE A 124 4.27 -6.15 11.39
C ILE A 124 3.46 -5.05 12.07
N VAL A 125 3.50 -3.83 11.52
CA VAL A 125 2.82 -2.67 12.13
C VAL A 125 1.30 -2.82 12.03
N GLY A 126 0.78 -3.29 10.89
CA GLY A 126 -0.65 -3.53 10.71
C GLY A 126 -1.17 -4.61 11.65
N ALA A 127 -0.38 -5.66 11.95
CA ALA A 127 -0.78 -6.66 12.93
C ALA A 127 -0.92 -6.07 14.35
N GLN A 128 -0.10 -5.08 14.70
CA GLN A 128 -0.24 -4.36 15.97
C GLN A 128 -1.54 -3.55 16.00
N PHE A 129 -1.83 -2.80 14.94
CA PHE A 129 -3.08 -2.04 14.78
C PHE A 129 -4.33 -2.94 14.81
N TRP A 130 -4.27 -4.10 14.15
CA TRP A 130 -5.33 -5.11 14.19
C TRP A 130 -5.59 -5.61 15.61
N ARG A 131 -4.54 -5.92 16.37
CA ARG A 131 -4.64 -6.43 17.75
C ARG A 131 -5.28 -5.42 18.72
N ILE A 132 -5.16 -4.13 18.44
CA ILE A 132 -5.79 -3.06 19.23
C ILE A 132 -7.10 -2.55 18.62
N ASN A 133 -7.66 -3.25 17.62
CA ASN A 133 -8.91 -2.93 16.93
C ASN A 133 -8.93 -1.53 16.26
N VAL A 134 -7.77 -1.05 15.82
CA VAL A 134 -7.63 0.22 15.09
C VAL A 134 -7.40 -0.09 13.62
N TYR A 135 -8.49 -0.14 12.85
CA TYR A 135 -8.47 -0.56 11.45
C TYR A 135 -8.15 0.52 10.39
N PRO A 136 -8.38 1.84 10.60
CA PRO A 136 -8.15 2.84 9.55
C PRO A 136 -6.74 2.81 8.91
N PRO A 137 -5.63 2.62 9.68
CA PRO A 137 -4.29 2.56 9.09
C PRO A 137 -4.04 1.34 8.20
N LEU A 138 -4.86 0.29 8.29
CA LEU A 138 -4.64 -0.96 7.54
C LEU A 138 -4.78 -0.79 6.03
N GLY A 139 -5.47 0.26 5.57
CA GLY A 139 -5.53 0.58 4.15
C GLY A 139 -4.14 0.81 3.53
N CYS A 140 -3.33 1.68 4.12
CA CYS A 140 -1.99 1.94 3.60
C CYS A 140 -0.94 0.91 4.05
N LEU A 141 -1.19 0.17 5.14
CA LEU A 141 -0.26 -0.84 5.64
C LEU A 141 -0.42 -2.19 4.96
N TRP A 142 -1.64 -2.59 4.58
CA TRP A 142 -1.91 -3.90 3.99
C TRP A 142 -2.49 -3.81 2.59
N ILE A 143 -3.52 -2.98 2.36
CA ILE A 143 -4.20 -2.95 1.07
C ILE A 143 -3.27 -2.41 -0.01
N ALA A 144 -2.65 -1.24 0.17
CA ALA A 144 -1.73 -0.70 -0.84
C ALA A 144 -0.55 -1.66 -1.13
N PRO A 145 0.23 -2.13 -0.14
CA PRO A 145 1.33 -3.07 -0.41
C PRO A 145 0.84 -4.39 -1.01
N GLY A 146 -0.32 -4.90 -0.59
CA GLY A 146 -0.93 -6.11 -1.14
C GLY A 146 -1.33 -5.96 -2.61
N LEU A 147 -1.92 -4.83 -3.00
CA LEU A 147 -2.22 -4.52 -4.39
C LEU A 147 -0.93 -4.43 -5.23
N ALA A 148 0.12 -3.79 -4.71
CA ALA A 148 1.41 -3.73 -5.38
C ALA A 148 2.06 -5.12 -5.53
N ALA A 149 1.93 -6.00 -4.52
CA ALA A 149 2.41 -7.38 -4.58
C ALA A 149 1.66 -8.21 -5.64
N LEU A 150 0.33 -8.09 -5.67
CA LEU A 150 -0.50 -8.74 -6.70
C LEU A 150 -0.17 -8.21 -8.09
N GLY A 151 0.02 -6.89 -8.22
CA GLY A 151 0.45 -6.27 -9.47
C GLY A 151 1.80 -6.81 -9.95
N TRP A 152 2.74 -7.00 -9.02
CA TRP A 152 4.04 -7.59 -9.34
C TRP A 152 3.91 -9.06 -9.77
N ALA A 153 3.14 -9.87 -9.04
CA ALA A 153 2.92 -11.28 -9.39
C ALA A 153 2.24 -11.48 -10.76
N LEU A 154 1.45 -10.52 -11.23
CA LEU A 154 0.82 -10.54 -12.55
C LEU A 154 1.73 -10.00 -13.67
N ALA A 155 2.86 -9.39 -13.32
CA ALA A 155 3.82 -8.84 -14.29
C ALA A 155 5.00 -9.79 -14.56
N GLU A 156 5.19 -10.81 -13.73
CA GLU A 156 6.14 -11.93 -13.95
C GLU A 156 5.50 -13.04 -14.81
#